data_AF-A0A954U2U5-F1
#
_entry.id   AF-A0A954U2U5-F1
#
_cell.length_a   1.000
_cell.length_b   1.000
_cell.length_c   1.000
_cell.angle_alpha   90.00
_cell.angle_beta   90.00
_cell.angle_gamma   90.00
#
_symmetry.space_group_name_H-M   'P 1'
#
loop_
_entity.id
_entity.type
_entity.pdbx_description
1 polymer ?
#
loop_
_entity_poly.entity_id
_entity_poly.type
_entity_poly.pdbx_seq_one_letter_code
_entity_poly.pdbx_strand_id
1 'polypeptide(L)'
;LTKLFTGAESPLTLANGGGGLPGDFDNNGTLDAADIDLLGAELRAGGSNAKFDVDNDGSVTVADQDKWVHDLRKTWYGDSNLDGVFNTTDLVSVFQIGEYEDGTDQNSTWAEGDWNLDGNFNSGDFVTAFSDGGFEQGPRTAVAAAVPEPTTWTLALLGVVTLLRRRR
;
A
#
# COMPACT_ATOMS: atom_id res chain seq x y z
N LEU A 1 -20.71 -18.24 -39.54
CA LEU A 1 -21.04 -18.72 -38.19
C LEU A 1 -19.98 -18.21 -37.24
N THR A 2 -20.23 -17.02 -36.73
CA THR A 2 -19.38 -16.22 -35.85
C THR A 2 -19.22 -16.91 -34.49
N LYS A 3 -18.00 -17.28 -34.11
CA LYS A 3 -17.72 -17.69 -32.72
C LYS A 3 -17.45 -16.42 -31.91
N LEU A 4 -18.38 -16.15 -31.01
CA LEU A 4 -18.34 -15.09 -30.01
C LEU A 4 -17.16 -15.33 -29.06
N PHE A 5 -16.26 -14.35 -29.01
CA PHE A 5 -15.25 -14.19 -27.98
C PHE A 5 -15.97 -13.79 -26.68
N THR A 6 -15.92 -14.64 -25.66
CA THR A 6 -16.31 -14.28 -24.29
C THR A 6 -15.08 -13.71 -23.60
N GLY A 7 -15.10 -12.40 -23.33
CA GLY A 7 -14.07 -11.70 -22.58
C GLY A 7 -14.09 -12.15 -21.12
N ALA A 8 -12.97 -12.72 -20.68
CA ALA A 8 -12.51 -12.56 -19.31
C ALA A 8 -11.63 -11.29 -19.33
N GLU A 9 -12.14 -10.20 -18.75
CA GLU A 9 -11.36 -9.00 -18.49
C GLU A 9 -10.31 -9.36 -17.43
N SER A 10 -9.07 -9.63 -17.87
CA SER A 10 -7.91 -9.71 -17.00
C SER A 10 -7.70 -8.36 -16.30
N PRO A 11 -7.33 -8.32 -15.01
CA PRO A 11 -7.08 -7.07 -14.32
C PRO A 11 -5.86 -6.37 -14.94
N LEU A 12 -6.12 -5.19 -15.51
CA LEU A 12 -5.23 -4.09 -15.87
C LEU A 12 -3.75 -4.45 -16.14
N THR A 13 -3.45 -5.05 -17.29
CA THR A 13 -2.12 -4.90 -17.90
C THR A 13 -1.99 -3.48 -18.48
N LEU A 14 -1.51 -2.53 -17.69
CA LEU A 14 -1.11 -1.21 -18.17
C LEU A 14 0.20 -1.35 -18.95
N ALA A 15 0.09 -1.60 -20.26
CA ALA A 15 1.22 -1.39 -21.14
C ALA A 15 1.38 0.11 -21.44
N ASN A 16 2.58 0.61 -21.10
CA ASN A 16 3.31 1.71 -21.74
C ASN A 16 3.40 3.06 -20.98
N GLY A 17 4.53 3.28 -20.30
CA GLY A 17 4.86 4.56 -19.66
C GLY A 17 6.15 4.65 -18.83
N GLY A 18 7.23 3.91 -19.13
CA GLY A 18 8.60 4.34 -18.81
C GLY A 18 9.02 4.62 -17.35
N GLY A 19 8.36 4.02 -16.35
CA GLY A 19 8.82 3.95 -14.96
C GLY A 19 8.18 2.72 -14.33
N GLY A 20 8.95 1.91 -13.59
CA GLY A 20 8.41 0.77 -12.84
C GLY A 20 7.29 1.21 -11.90
N LEU A 21 6.46 0.27 -11.45
CA LEU A 21 5.47 0.54 -10.41
C LEU A 21 6.22 1.12 -9.20
N PRO A 22 5.85 2.28 -8.65
CA PRO A 22 6.53 2.81 -7.47
C PRO A 22 6.46 1.78 -6.33
N GLY A 23 7.61 1.50 -5.70
CA GLY A 23 7.75 0.50 -4.65
C GLY A 23 7.93 -0.95 -5.14
N ASP A 24 7.82 -1.24 -6.44
CA ASP A 24 8.20 -2.53 -7.03
C ASP A 24 9.71 -2.55 -7.22
N PHE A 25 10.41 -3.11 -6.25
CA PHE A 25 11.86 -3.09 -6.20
C PHE A 25 12.46 -4.28 -6.95
N ASP A 26 11.78 -5.40 -7.10
CA ASP A 26 12.32 -6.52 -7.91
C ASP A 26 11.97 -6.40 -9.41
N ASN A 27 11.13 -5.42 -9.78
CA ASN A 27 10.62 -5.15 -11.13
C ASN A 27 9.80 -6.31 -11.71
N ASN A 28 9.12 -7.07 -10.85
CA ASN A 28 8.26 -8.18 -11.26
C ASN A 28 6.85 -7.70 -11.70
N GLY A 29 6.55 -6.41 -11.54
CA GLY A 29 5.28 -5.78 -11.92
C GLY A 29 4.17 -5.92 -10.87
N THR A 30 4.49 -6.43 -9.69
CA THR A 30 3.59 -6.55 -8.54
C THR A 30 4.18 -5.82 -7.34
N LEU A 31 3.32 -5.54 -6.35
CA LEU A 31 3.72 -4.90 -5.10
C LEU A 31 3.42 -5.88 -3.98
N ASP A 32 4.41 -6.70 -3.62
CA ASP A 32 4.23 -7.85 -2.74
C ASP A 32 5.24 -7.88 -1.58
N ALA A 33 5.25 -8.98 -0.82
CA ALA A 33 6.11 -9.12 0.35
C ALA A 33 7.60 -9.01 -0.02
N ALA A 34 8.00 -9.49 -1.19
CA ALA A 34 9.40 -9.47 -1.61
C ALA A 34 9.92 -8.03 -1.76
N ASP A 35 9.07 -7.10 -2.18
CA ASP A 35 9.45 -5.69 -2.27
C ASP A 35 9.70 -5.06 -0.90
N ILE A 36 8.76 -5.23 0.04
CA ILE A 36 8.93 -4.65 1.38
C ILE A 36 10.07 -5.33 2.16
N ASP A 37 10.33 -6.62 1.90
CA ASP A 37 11.50 -7.32 2.43
C ASP A 37 12.81 -6.74 1.86
N LEU A 38 12.84 -6.38 0.57
CA LEU A 38 13.97 -5.69 -0.04
C LEU A 38 14.19 -4.30 0.56
N LEU A 39 13.13 -3.56 0.86
CA LEU A 39 13.21 -2.28 1.57
C LEU A 39 13.80 -2.47 2.98
N GLY A 40 13.33 -3.47 3.72
CA GLY A 40 13.88 -3.78 5.03
C GLY A 40 15.36 -4.13 4.99
N ALA A 41 15.78 -4.92 4.00
CA ALA A 41 17.19 -5.24 3.79
C ALA A 41 18.03 -3.98 3.50
N GLU A 42 17.52 -3.03 2.71
CA GLU A 42 18.21 -1.75 2.46
C GLU A 42 18.28 -0.88 3.72
N LEU A 43 17.21 -0.78 4.50
CA LEU A 43 17.19 -0.04 5.77
C LEU A 43 18.22 -0.58 6.75
N ARG A 44 18.31 -1.91 6.89
CA ARG A 44 19.33 -2.58 7.72
C ARG A 44 20.76 -2.40 7.18
N ALA A 45 20.92 -2.28 5.87
CA ALA A 45 22.19 -1.96 5.22
C ALA A 45 22.59 -0.47 5.32
N GLY A 46 21.71 0.39 5.84
CA GLY A 46 21.98 1.80 6.11
C GLY A 46 21.30 2.80 5.18
N GLY A 47 20.38 2.37 4.30
CA GLY A 47 19.48 3.28 3.58
C GLY A 47 20.16 4.21 2.57
N SER A 48 21.05 3.69 1.74
CA SER A 48 21.90 4.50 0.84
C SER A 48 21.42 4.53 -0.61
N ASN A 49 20.61 3.56 -1.00
CA ASN A 49 20.16 3.40 -2.37
C ASN A 49 18.85 4.16 -2.61
N ALA A 50 18.94 5.28 -3.33
CA ALA A 50 17.80 6.13 -3.71
C ALA A 50 16.68 5.42 -4.50
N LYS A 51 16.89 4.18 -4.95
CA LYS A 51 15.81 3.35 -5.49
C LYS A 51 14.69 3.11 -4.47
N PHE A 52 15.04 3.05 -3.19
CA PHE A 52 14.13 2.75 -2.08
C PHE A 52 13.50 4.01 -1.45
N ASP A 53 13.91 5.20 -1.91
CA ASP A 53 13.32 6.50 -1.55
C ASP A 53 12.01 6.66 -2.33
N VAL A 54 10.91 6.18 -1.75
CA VAL A 54 9.58 6.16 -2.38
C VAL A 54 8.75 7.38 -2.00
N ASP A 55 9.08 8.07 -0.91
CA ASP A 55 8.44 9.33 -0.55
C ASP A 55 9.10 10.57 -1.21
N ASN A 56 10.26 10.37 -1.84
CA ASN A 56 11.06 11.36 -2.58
C ASN A 56 11.59 12.50 -1.69
N ASP A 57 11.90 12.22 -0.43
CA ASP A 57 12.49 13.18 0.50
C ASP A 57 14.02 13.27 0.42
N GLY A 58 14.65 12.34 -0.32
CA GLY A 58 16.09 12.27 -0.53
C GLY A 58 16.83 11.36 0.46
N SER A 59 16.12 10.67 1.35
CA SER A 59 16.63 9.72 2.33
C SER A 59 15.87 8.40 2.23
N VAL A 60 16.50 7.28 2.62
CA VAL A 60 15.78 6.00 2.76
C VAL A 60 15.61 5.70 4.25
N THR A 61 14.39 5.82 4.75
CA THR A 61 14.06 5.72 6.18
C THR A 61 12.76 4.95 6.41
N VAL A 62 12.32 4.85 7.66
CA VAL A 62 11.00 4.30 8.00
C VAL A 62 9.83 5.10 7.41
N ALA A 63 10.05 6.34 6.95
CA ALA A 63 9.04 7.10 6.20
C ALA A 63 8.73 6.46 4.84
N ASP A 64 9.72 5.84 4.20
CA ASP A 64 9.54 5.08 2.97
C ASP A 64 8.72 3.82 3.17
N GLN A 65 8.94 3.15 4.31
CA GLN A 65 8.12 2.01 4.71
C GLN A 65 6.67 2.42 4.90
N ASP A 66 6.41 3.51 5.63
CA ASP A 66 5.05 4.04 5.84
C ASP A 66 4.38 4.37 4.50
N LYS A 67 5.12 5.05 3.61
CA LYS A 67 4.67 5.36 2.26
C LYS A 67 4.33 4.11 1.46
N TRP A 68 5.18 3.09 1.51
CA TRP A 68 4.98 1.83 0.81
C TRP A 68 3.74 1.10 1.32
N VAL A 69 3.60 0.94 2.64
CA VAL A 69 2.49 0.18 3.25
C VAL A 69 1.16 0.91 3.04
N HIS A 70 1.10 2.21 3.33
CA HIS A 70 -0.18 2.94 3.38
C HIS A 70 -0.62 3.53 2.05
N ASP A 71 0.30 4.08 1.26
CA ASP A 71 -0.06 4.82 0.04
C ASP A 71 0.07 3.97 -1.22
N LEU A 72 1.16 3.19 -1.33
CA LEU A 72 1.42 2.34 -2.49
C LEU A 72 0.61 1.05 -2.41
N ARG A 73 0.83 0.28 -1.34
CA ARG A 73 0.19 -1.04 -1.15
C ARG A 73 -1.22 -0.96 -0.59
N LYS A 74 -1.55 0.15 0.10
CA LYS A 74 -2.86 0.39 0.70
C LYS A 74 -3.27 -0.77 1.60
N THR A 75 -2.38 -1.08 2.53
CA THR A 75 -2.61 -2.08 3.56
C THR A 75 -2.23 -1.54 4.94
N TRP A 76 -2.40 -2.36 5.96
CA TRP A 76 -2.06 -2.10 7.34
C TRP A 76 -0.74 -2.76 7.70
N TYR A 77 -0.02 -2.17 8.65
CA TYR A 77 0.96 -2.95 9.41
C TYR A 77 0.23 -4.11 10.11
N GLY A 78 0.81 -5.31 10.09
CA GLY A 78 0.14 -6.50 10.61
C GLY A 78 -0.48 -7.41 9.54
N ASP A 79 -0.75 -6.90 8.34
CA ASP A 79 -1.28 -7.70 7.22
C ASP A 79 -0.15 -8.51 6.56
N SER A 80 0.17 -9.66 7.14
CA SER A 80 1.25 -10.54 6.69
C SER A 80 1.00 -11.15 5.31
N ASN A 81 -0.25 -11.32 4.91
CA ASN A 81 -0.60 -11.96 3.64
C ASN A 81 -0.86 -10.92 2.51
N LEU A 82 -0.88 -9.64 2.86
CA LEU A 82 -1.13 -8.49 2.00
C LEU A 82 -2.53 -8.49 1.34
N ASP A 83 -3.56 -9.09 1.93
CA ASP A 83 -4.93 -9.05 1.39
C ASP A 83 -5.65 -7.69 1.60
N GLY A 84 -4.96 -6.75 2.24
CA GLY A 84 -5.44 -5.41 2.57
C GLY A 84 -6.03 -5.31 3.98
N VAL A 85 -6.13 -6.42 4.72
CA VAL A 85 -6.79 -6.50 6.02
C VAL A 85 -5.81 -7.02 7.07
N PHE A 86 -5.65 -6.31 8.17
CA PHE A 86 -4.99 -6.87 9.35
C PHE A 86 -6.04 -7.51 10.27
N ASN A 87 -6.04 -8.84 10.39
CA ASN A 87 -6.98 -9.58 11.22
C ASN A 87 -6.34 -10.79 11.93
N THR A 88 -7.16 -11.56 12.63
CA THR A 88 -6.71 -12.74 13.38
C THR A 88 -6.03 -13.81 12.50
N THR A 89 -6.37 -13.90 11.21
CA THR A 89 -5.75 -14.86 10.26
C THR A 89 -4.26 -14.58 10.09
N ASP A 90 -3.86 -13.30 9.99
CA ASP A 90 -2.48 -12.89 9.86
C ASP A 90 -1.67 -13.28 11.10
N LEU A 91 -2.23 -12.99 12.28
CA LEU A 91 -1.64 -13.38 13.56
C LEU A 91 -1.44 -14.90 13.66
N VAL A 92 -2.45 -15.69 13.29
CA VAL A 92 -2.34 -17.14 13.31
C VAL A 92 -1.26 -17.63 12.33
N SER A 93 -1.14 -17.04 11.14
CA SER A 93 -0.11 -17.43 10.18
C SER A 93 1.31 -17.18 10.67
N VAL A 94 1.60 -15.99 11.21
CA VAL A 94 2.96 -15.66 11.71
C VAL A 94 3.36 -16.51 12.92
N PHE A 95 2.41 -16.82 13.81
CA PHE A 95 2.70 -17.71 14.93
C PHE A 95 2.88 -19.18 14.54
N GLN A 96 2.33 -19.62 13.40
CA GLN A 96 2.56 -20.98 12.89
C GLN A 96 3.97 -21.17 12.34
N ILE A 97 4.63 -20.09 11.91
CA ILE A 97 6.01 -20.11 11.43
C ILE A 97 6.98 -20.35 12.59
N GLY A 98 6.70 -19.78 13.77
CA GLY A 98 7.40 -20.09 15.00
C GLY A 98 8.66 -19.26 15.27
N GLU A 99 8.75 -18.07 14.67
CA GLU A 99 9.89 -17.16 14.82
C GLU A 99 9.72 -16.10 15.92
N TYR A 100 8.53 -16.03 16.54
CA TYR A 100 8.27 -15.07 17.60
C TYR A 100 9.24 -15.24 18.78
N GLU A 101 10.10 -14.25 19.00
CA GLU A 101 11.08 -14.22 20.09
C GLU A 101 11.95 -15.49 20.14
N ASP A 102 12.31 -16.05 18.97
CA ASP A 102 13.05 -17.31 18.88
C ASP A 102 14.56 -17.16 19.20
N GLY A 103 15.07 -15.93 19.17
CA GLY A 103 16.47 -15.58 19.41
C GLY A 103 17.40 -15.79 18.21
N THR A 104 16.84 -16.02 17.03
CA THR A 104 17.56 -16.01 15.75
C THR A 104 17.50 -14.61 15.18
N ASP A 105 18.66 -14.05 14.80
CA ASP A 105 18.68 -12.71 14.20
C ASP A 105 18.46 -12.80 12.68
N GLN A 106 17.64 -11.89 12.16
CA GLN A 106 17.39 -11.62 10.74
C GLN A 106 16.84 -12.83 9.97
N ASN A 107 15.98 -13.64 10.59
CA ASN A 107 15.30 -14.76 9.94
C ASN A 107 13.85 -14.48 9.55
N SER A 108 13.26 -13.36 9.96
CA SER A 108 11.86 -13.06 9.66
C SER A 108 11.70 -12.09 8.48
N THR A 109 10.73 -12.39 7.62
CA THR A 109 10.21 -11.50 6.57
C THR A 109 8.91 -10.83 6.99
N TRP A 110 8.38 -9.90 6.18
CA TRP A 110 7.07 -9.28 6.40
C TRP A 110 5.95 -10.32 6.58
N ALA A 111 5.96 -11.35 5.73
CA ALA A 111 4.99 -12.43 5.78
C ALA A 111 5.14 -13.32 7.02
N GLU A 112 6.30 -13.26 7.68
CA GLU A 112 6.63 -14.03 8.87
C GLU A 112 6.52 -13.23 10.16
N GLY A 113 6.25 -11.92 10.06
CA GLY A 113 5.91 -11.04 11.19
C GLY A 113 6.87 -9.88 11.41
N ASP A 114 7.91 -9.70 10.59
CA ASP A 114 8.82 -8.54 10.61
C ASP A 114 8.12 -7.29 10.02
N TRP A 115 7.19 -6.72 10.77
CA TRP A 115 6.41 -5.54 10.35
C TRP A 115 7.13 -4.22 10.63
N ASN A 116 8.18 -4.21 11.45
CA ASN A 116 9.02 -3.03 11.68
C ASN A 116 10.31 -3.04 10.83
N LEU A 117 10.56 -4.11 10.05
CA LEU A 117 11.71 -4.32 9.18
C LEU A 117 13.06 -4.39 9.89
N ASP A 118 13.08 -4.76 11.17
CA ASP A 118 14.32 -4.99 11.93
C ASP A 118 14.93 -6.38 11.68
N GLY A 119 14.19 -7.26 10.99
CA GLY A 119 14.59 -8.61 10.60
C GLY A 119 14.12 -9.72 11.55
N ASN A 120 13.47 -9.37 12.66
CA ASN A 120 13.12 -10.31 13.72
C ASN A 120 11.64 -10.19 14.08
N PHE A 121 10.87 -11.28 14.04
CA PHE A 121 9.52 -11.24 14.57
C PHE A 121 9.51 -11.22 16.11
N ASN A 122 9.20 -10.06 16.69
CA ASN A 122 9.24 -9.86 18.13
C ASN A 122 8.15 -8.89 18.63
N SER A 123 8.22 -8.53 19.91
CA SER A 123 7.23 -7.62 20.53
C SER A 123 7.20 -6.22 19.89
N GLY A 124 8.29 -5.78 19.25
CA GLY A 124 8.38 -4.54 18.49
C GLY A 124 7.43 -4.50 17.30
N ASP A 125 7.25 -5.61 16.59
CA ASP A 125 6.32 -5.71 15.46
C ASP A 125 4.88 -5.54 15.91
N PHE A 126 4.52 -6.10 17.06
CA PHE A 126 3.20 -5.88 17.64
C PHE A 126 2.97 -4.42 18.00
N VAL A 127 3.99 -3.73 18.52
CA VAL A 127 3.88 -2.28 18.77
C VAL A 127 3.62 -1.54 17.47
N THR A 128 4.33 -1.86 16.39
CA THR A 128 4.13 -1.26 15.06
C THR A 128 2.73 -1.53 14.52
N ALA A 129 2.32 -2.80 14.44
CA ALA A 129 1.03 -3.22 13.87
C ALA A 129 -0.18 -2.69 14.65
N PHE A 130 -0.16 -2.78 15.98
CA PHE A 130 -1.30 -2.30 16.78
C PHE A 130 -1.32 -0.77 16.92
N SER A 131 -0.19 -0.09 16.80
CA SER A 131 -0.16 1.39 16.78
C SER A 131 -0.69 1.98 15.47
N ASP A 132 -0.60 1.24 14.35
CA ASP A 132 -1.25 1.62 13.08
C ASP A 132 -2.79 1.58 13.18
N GLY A 133 -3.33 0.78 14.11
CA GLY A 133 -4.76 0.77 14.43
C GLY A 133 -5.66 0.06 13.42
N GLY A 134 -5.08 -0.71 12.50
CA GLY A 134 -5.79 -1.42 11.43
C GLY A 134 -6.49 -2.72 11.84
N PHE A 135 -6.25 -3.21 13.06
CA PHE A 135 -6.73 -4.52 13.49
C PHE A 135 -8.26 -4.62 13.43
N GLU A 136 -8.76 -5.59 12.66
CA GLU A 136 -10.18 -5.87 12.43
C GLU A 136 -10.97 -4.65 11.89
N GLN A 137 -10.28 -3.66 11.28
CA GLN A 137 -10.94 -2.51 10.62
C GLN A 137 -11.41 -2.82 9.18
N GLY A 138 -10.98 -3.95 8.62
CA GLY A 138 -11.23 -4.33 7.23
C GLY A 138 -10.21 -3.72 6.25
N PRO A 139 -10.49 -3.80 4.93
CA PRO A 139 -9.54 -3.37 3.92
C PRO A 139 -9.16 -1.89 4.04
N ARG A 140 -7.86 -1.57 3.99
CA ARG A 140 -7.41 -0.17 3.92
C ARG A 140 -7.75 0.41 2.55
N THR A 141 -8.95 0.94 2.40
CA THR A 141 -9.33 1.62 1.15
C THR A 141 -8.55 2.91 1.03
N ALA A 142 -7.98 3.19 -0.15
CA ALA A 142 -7.52 4.53 -0.48
C ALA A 142 -8.65 5.51 -0.19
N VAL A 143 -8.40 6.48 0.67
CA VAL A 143 -9.32 7.60 0.86
C VAL A 143 -9.48 8.23 -0.52
N ALA A 144 -10.62 8.01 -1.16
CA ALA A 144 -10.89 8.64 -2.44
C ALA A 144 -10.75 10.15 -2.17
N ALA A 145 -9.73 10.77 -2.76
CA ALA A 145 -9.54 12.21 -2.68
C ALA A 145 -10.89 12.85 -2.94
N ALA A 146 -11.42 13.60 -1.96
CA ALA A 146 -12.74 14.19 -2.05
C ALA A 146 -12.82 14.98 -3.36
N VAL A 147 -13.48 14.42 -4.37
CA VAL A 147 -13.66 15.07 -5.65
C VAL A 147 -14.44 16.34 -5.35
N PRO A 148 -13.90 17.55 -5.62
CA PRO A 148 -14.66 18.77 -5.41
C PRO A 148 -15.98 18.63 -6.17
N GLU A 149 -17.11 18.77 -5.46
CA GLU A 149 -18.42 18.66 -6.08
C GLU A 149 -18.45 19.54 -7.33
N PRO A 150 -18.97 19.04 -8.48
CA PRO A 150 -18.98 19.81 -9.71
C PRO A 150 -19.64 21.17 -9.44
N THR A 151 -19.09 22.21 -10.05
CA THR A 151 -19.54 23.61 -10.05
C THR A 151 -20.97 23.82 -10.59
N THR A 152 -21.82 22.81 -10.53
CA THR A 152 -23.24 22.79 -10.87
C THR A 152 -23.99 23.98 -10.25
N TRP A 153 -23.66 24.37 -9.02
CA TRP A 153 -24.27 25.54 -8.38
C TRP A 153 -23.87 26.86 -9.03
N THR A 154 -22.60 27.03 -9.43
CA THR A 154 -22.18 28.25 -10.13
C THR A 154 -22.74 28.31 -11.55
N LEU A 155 -22.85 27.17 -12.26
CA LEU A 155 -23.54 27.09 -13.56
C LEU A 155 -25.05 27.35 -13.45
N ALA A 156 -25.72 26.82 -12.42
CA ALA A 156 -27.14 27.05 -12.18
C ALA A 156 -27.43 28.51 -11.85
N LEU A 157 -26.61 29.16 -11.02
CA LEU A 157 -26.76 30.58 -10.69
C LEU A 157 -26.54 31.49 -11.90
N LEU A 158 -25.54 31.19 -12.74
CA LEU A 158 -25.33 31.90 -14.01
C LEU A 158 -26.50 31.70 -14.98
N GLY A 159 -27.06 30.49 -15.05
CA GLY A 159 -28.27 30.20 -15.82
C GLY A 159 -29.49 31.02 -15.37
N VAL A 160 -29.72 31.12 -14.06
CA VAL A 160 -30.83 31.92 -13.52
C VAL A 160 -30.64 33.41 -13.81
N VAL A 161 -29.43 33.95 -13.64
CA VAL A 161 -29.14 35.38 -13.91
C VAL A 161 -29.35 35.73 -15.39
N THR A 162 -28.93 34.86 -16.31
CA THR A 162 -29.13 35.08 -17.75
C THR A 162 -30.61 35.02 -18.15
N LEU A 163 -31.40 34.10 -17.58
CA LEU A 163 -32.84 34.01 -17.80
C LEU A 163 -33.60 35.22 -17.25
N LEU A 164 -33.22 35.72 -16.07
CA LEU A 164 -33.82 36.91 -15.49
C LEU A 164 -33.48 38.19 -16.26
N ARG A 165 -32.29 38.28 -16.84
CA ARG A 165 -31.89 39.40 -17.72
C ARG A 165 -32.60 39.40 -19.08
N ARG A 166 -32.96 38.23 -19.60
CA ARG A 166 -33.69 38.11 -20.88
C ARG A 166 -35.19 38.43 -20.77
N ARG A 167 -35.73 38.45 -19.54
CA ARG A 167 -37.16 38.72 -19.26
C ARG A 167 -37.47 40.19 -18.97
N ARG A 168 -36.46 41.06 -18.88
CA ARG A 168 -36.61 42.51 -18.82
C ARG A 168 -36.30 43.09 -20.19
#